data_AF-A0A377ZL67-F1
#
_entry.id   AF-A0A377ZL67-F1
#
_cell.length_a   1.000
_cell.length_b   1.000
_cell.length_c   1.000
_cell.angle_alpha   90.00
_cell.angle_beta   90.00
_cell.angle_gamma   90.00
#
_symmetry.space_group_name_H-M   'P 1'
#
loop_
_entity.id
_entity.type
_entity.pdbx_description
1 polymer ?
#
loop_
_entity_poly.entity_id
_entity_poly.type
_entity_poly.pdbx_seq_one_letter_code
_entity_poly.pdbx_strand_id
1 'polypeptide(L)'
;MASPKAKGLFHKAIIQSGYTLPDLPREKALEKGRLLAEHFALPQASAEELRAIPAEAFWSLTAPLNTGPAPIAGDAVLPQPMLETFFAGRQHPIPVMIGSNSDEASVMAVFGVDIAGQIQKLRRERRLGMGLIKLLYPA
;
A
#
# COMPACT_ATOMS: atom_id res chain seq x y z
N MET A 1 2.03 5.45 12.15
CA MET A 1 1.46 6.73 12.64
C MET A 1 -0.06 6.81 12.50
N ALA A 2 -0.71 5.97 11.68
CA ALA A 2 -2.17 5.98 11.53
C ALA A 2 -2.93 5.07 12.52
N SER A 3 -2.33 3.95 12.95
CA SER A 3 -2.97 3.01 13.89
C SER A 3 -3.17 3.63 15.28
N PRO A 4 -4.39 3.65 15.84
CA PRO A 4 -4.63 4.10 17.21
C PRO A 4 -3.88 3.25 18.25
N LYS A 5 -3.75 1.93 18.01
CA LYS A 5 -3.03 1.01 18.91
C LYS A 5 -1.54 1.30 18.99
N ALA A 6 -0.97 2.02 18.03
CA ALA A 6 0.44 2.39 18.02
C ALA A 6 0.72 3.70 18.78
N LYS A 7 -0.30 4.38 19.34
CA LYS A 7 -0.13 5.65 20.05
C LYS A 7 0.76 5.45 21.28
N GLY A 8 1.80 6.28 21.40
CA GLY A 8 2.72 6.26 22.55
C GLY A 8 3.79 5.15 22.50
N LEU A 9 3.76 4.25 21.51
CA LEU A 9 4.76 3.19 21.38
C LEU A 9 6.08 3.67 20.75
N PHE A 10 6.07 4.88 20.15
CA PHE A 10 7.22 5.52 19.53
C PHE A 10 7.00 7.04 19.52
N HIS A 11 8.10 7.79 19.49
CA HIS A 11 8.08 9.26 19.62
C HIS A 11 8.62 10.02 18.39
N LYS A 12 9.20 9.32 17.41
CA LYS A 12 9.76 9.87 16.15
C LYS A 12 9.63 8.81 15.04
N ALA A 13 9.57 9.22 13.78
CA ALA A 13 9.53 8.32 12.64
C ALA A 13 10.52 8.71 11.54
N ILE A 14 11.06 7.71 10.84
CA ILE A 14 11.84 7.87 9.62
C ILE A 14 11.11 7.09 8.51
N ILE A 15 10.90 7.71 7.35
CA ILE A 15 10.26 7.11 6.18
C ILE A 15 11.24 7.22 5.00
N GLN A 16 11.69 6.08 4.48
CA GLN A 16 12.64 6.02 3.37
C GLN A 16 11.99 5.36 2.17
N SER A 17 12.00 6.02 1.01
CA SER A 17 11.39 5.50 -0.22
C SER A 17 9.95 5.03 0.00
N GLY A 18 9.19 5.82 0.77
CA GLY A 18 7.81 5.49 1.10
C GLY A 18 6.91 5.70 -0.12
N TYR A 19 6.57 4.62 -0.80
CA TYR A 19 5.50 4.63 -1.79
C TYR A 19 4.16 4.49 -1.08
N THR A 20 3.16 5.24 -1.52
CA THR A 20 1.77 4.96 -1.14
C THR A 20 1.33 3.68 -1.82
N LEU A 21 1.63 2.53 -1.22
CA LEU A 21 0.88 1.33 -1.50
C LEU A 21 -0.52 1.55 -0.89
N PRO A 22 -1.59 1.52 -1.70
CA PRO A 22 -2.92 1.66 -1.17
C PRO A 22 -3.18 0.49 -0.20
N ASP A 23 -3.70 0.82 0.98
CA ASP A 23 -4.31 -0.19 1.84
C ASP A 23 -5.49 -0.88 1.11
N LEU A 24 -5.72 -2.15 1.43
CA LEU A 24 -6.81 -2.93 0.87
C LEU A 24 -8.03 -2.85 1.81
N PRO A 25 -9.22 -2.47 1.32
CA PRO A 25 -10.42 -2.54 2.13
C PRO A 25 -10.68 -3.95 2.63
N ARG A 26 -11.06 -4.10 3.91
CA ARG A 26 -11.30 -5.39 4.56
C ARG A 26 -12.24 -6.31 3.78
N GLU A 27 -13.29 -5.78 3.19
CA GLU A 27 -14.23 -6.57 2.36
C GLU A 27 -13.51 -7.23 1.18
N LYS A 28 -12.66 -6.48 0.47
CA LYS A 28 -11.88 -7.01 -0.66
C LYS A 28 -10.80 -7.99 -0.20
N ALA A 29 -10.23 -7.78 0.98
CA ALA A 29 -9.30 -8.73 1.59
C ALA A 29 -10.00 -10.07 1.91
N LEU A 30 -11.22 -10.03 2.44
CA LEU A 30 -12.02 -11.23 2.72
C LEU A 30 -12.42 -11.96 1.44
N GLU A 31 -12.86 -11.23 0.41
CA GLU A 31 -13.17 -11.79 -0.91
C GLU A 31 -11.96 -12.53 -1.50
N LYS A 32 -10.78 -11.91 -1.42
CA LYS A 32 -9.52 -12.53 -1.86
C LYS A 32 -9.15 -13.76 -1.04
N GLY A 33 -9.36 -13.72 0.28
CA GLY A 33 -9.17 -14.87 1.16
C GLY A 33 -10.05 -16.06 0.79
N ARG A 34 -11.32 -15.82 0.43
CA ARG A 34 -12.24 -16.87 -0.06
C ARG A 34 -11.74 -17.48 -1.36
N LEU A 35 -11.32 -16.67 -2.33
CA LEU A 35 -10.78 -17.16 -3.61
C LEU A 35 -9.51 -18.00 -3.42
N LEU A 36 -8.65 -17.59 -2.49
CA LEU A 36 -7.46 -18.36 -2.13
C LEU A 36 -7.82 -19.70 -1.50
N ALA A 37 -8.80 -19.72 -0.60
CA ALA A 37 -9.27 -20.95 0.03
C ALA A 37 -9.91 -21.90 -1.00
N GLU A 38 -10.69 -21.38 -1.94
CA GLU A 38 -11.25 -22.14 -3.07
C GLU A 38 -10.16 -22.71 -3.99
N HIS A 39 -9.09 -21.96 -4.25
CA HIS A 39 -7.95 -22.46 -5.03
C HIS A 39 -7.32 -23.71 -4.40
N PHE A 40 -7.28 -23.78 -3.07
CA PHE A 40 -6.82 -24.95 -2.32
C PHE A 40 -7.92 -25.98 -2.05
N ALA A 41 -9.07 -25.89 -2.73
CA ALA A 41 -10.23 -26.77 -2.56
C ALA A 41 -10.83 -26.76 -1.14
N LEU A 42 -10.74 -25.62 -0.44
CA LEU A 42 -11.25 -25.41 0.92
C LEU A 42 -12.23 -24.21 0.95
N PRO A 43 -13.41 -24.25 0.30
CA PRO A 43 -14.30 -23.10 0.17
C PRO A 43 -14.83 -22.54 1.50
N GLN A 44 -14.76 -23.32 2.59
CA GLN A 44 -15.15 -22.92 3.95
C GLN A 44 -14.02 -23.17 4.95
N ALA A 45 -12.79 -22.91 4.53
CA ALA A 45 -11.61 -23.19 5.33
C ALA A 45 -11.66 -22.49 6.70
N SER A 46 -11.41 -23.27 7.74
CA SER A 46 -10.97 -22.76 9.03
C SER A 46 -9.54 -22.22 8.94
N ALA A 47 -9.17 -21.38 9.90
CA ALA A 47 -7.80 -20.88 9.99
C ALA A 47 -6.77 -22.00 10.25
N GLU A 48 -7.20 -23.14 10.82
CA GLU A 48 -6.33 -24.30 11.05
C GLU A 48 -6.05 -25.05 9.74
N GLU A 49 -7.08 -25.31 8.93
CA GLU A 49 -6.92 -25.92 7.61
C GLU A 49 -6.02 -25.08 6.70
N LEU A 50 -6.19 -23.74 6.70
CA LEU A 50 -5.31 -22.85 5.93
C LEU A 50 -3.85 -22.90 6.42
N ARG A 51 -3.61 -23.06 7.72
CA ARG A 51 -2.26 -23.17 8.29
C ARG A 51 -1.61 -24.53 8.05
N ALA A 52 -2.39 -25.57 7.74
CA ALA A 52 -1.87 -26.88 7.41
C ALA A 52 -1.30 -26.95 5.98
N ILE A 53 -1.62 -25.98 5.12
CA ILE A 53 -1.07 -25.88 3.76
C ILE A 53 0.43 -25.52 3.84
N PRO A 54 1.32 -26.23 3.13
CA PRO A 54 2.74 -25.87 3.07
C PRO A 54 2.96 -24.43 2.61
N ALA A 55 3.84 -23.69 3.29
CA ALA A 55 4.09 -22.28 3.00
C ALA A 55 4.53 -22.04 1.54
N GLU A 56 5.28 -22.98 0.97
CA GLU A 56 5.78 -22.97 -0.40
C GLU A 56 4.65 -22.93 -1.43
N ALA A 57 3.48 -23.48 -1.10
CA ALA A 57 2.31 -23.46 -1.98
C ALA A 57 1.75 -22.04 -2.16
N PHE A 58 1.99 -21.12 -1.22
CA PHE A 58 1.59 -19.72 -1.35
C PHE A 58 2.60 -18.88 -2.14
N TRP A 59 3.89 -19.23 -2.08
CA TRP A 59 4.97 -18.45 -2.68
C TRP A 59 4.94 -18.45 -4.22
N SER A 60 4.46 -19.54 -4.82
CA SER A 60 4.33 -19.67 -6.27
C SER A 60 3.12 -18.95 -6.85
N LEU A 61 2.19 -18.47 -6.01
CA LEU A 61 0.98 -17.81 -6.46
C LEU A 61 1.27 -16.45 -7.09
N THR A 62 0.58 -16.16 -8.18
CA THR A 62 0.60 -14.87 -8.87
C THR A 62 -0.76 -14.18 -8.76
N ALA A 63 -0.87 -12.96 -9.28
CA ALA A 63 -2.17 -12.28 -9.33
C ALA A 63 -3.19 -13.11 -10.13
N PRO A 64 -4.45 -13.23 -9.69
CA PRO A 64 -5.06 -12.49 -8.56
C PRO A 64 -4.93 -13.17 -7.19
N LEU A 65 -4.31 -14.36 -7.09
CA LEU A 65 -4.29 -15.19 -5.88
C LEU A 65 -3.19 -14.80 -4.88
N ASN A 66 -2.13 -14.11 -5.32
CA ASN A 66 -1.04 -13.70 -4.44
C ASN A 66 -1.50 -12.68 -3.37
N THR A 67 -1.29 -12.96 -2.09
CA THR A 67 -1.61 -12.02 -1.01
C THR A 67 -0.42 -11.09 -0.71
N GLY A 68 -0.01 -10.30 -1.71
CA GLY A 68 1.10 -9.36 -1.58
C GLY A 68 0.96 -8.41 -0.38
N PRO A 69 2.05 -7.80 0.08
CA PRO A 69 2.10 -7.06 1.34
C PRO A 69 1.31 -5.75 1.25
N ALA A 70 0.00 -5.82 1.48
CA ALA A 70 -0.87 -4.67 1.59
C ALA A 70 -1.49 -4.67 2.99
N PRO A 71 -1.35 -3.57 3.76
CA PRO A 71 -2.11 -3.42 4.99
C PRO A 71 -3.61 -3.44 4.67
N ILE A 72 -4.41 -4.00 5.58
CA ILE A 72 -5.86 -4.04 5.45
C ILE A 72 -6.45 -2.88 6.25
N ALA A 73 -7.29 -2.06 5.60
CA ALA A 73 -8.04 -1.00 6.27
C ALA A 73 -9.46 -1.49 6.64
N GLY A 74 -9.93 -1.04 7.81
CA GLY A 74 -11.23 -1.41 8.37
C GLY A 74 -11.16 -2.49 9.46
N ASP A 75 -9.98 -2.74 10.03
CA ASP A 75 -9.81 -3.66 11.16
C ASP A 75 -9.40 -2.93 12.45
N ALA A 76 -9.15 -3.69 13.53
CA ALA A 76 -8.82 -3.12 14.84
C ALA A 76 -7.42 -2.46 14.90
N VAL A 77 -6.54 -2.76 13.95
CA VAL A 77 -5.18 -2.20 13.85
C VAL A 77 -5.21 -0.94 13.01
N LEU A 78 -5.86 -0.97 11.84
CA LEU A 78 -6.01 0.17 10.92
C LEU A 78 -7.51 0.38 10.62
N PRO A 79 -8.25 1.12 11.49
CA PRO A 79 -9.69 1.26 11.35
C PRO A 79 -10.14 2.09 10.14
N GLN A 80 -9.27 2.96 9.64
CA GLN A 80 -9.52 3.85 8.50
C GLN A 80 -8.34 3.75 7.53
N PRO A 81 -8.57 3.99 6.22
CA PRO A 81 -7.49 4.10 5.26
C PRO A 81 -6.40 5.06 5.73
N MET A 82 -5.13 4.70 5.47
CA MET A 82 -4.02 5.50 5.98
C MET A 82 -4.09 6.92 5.42
N LEU A 83 -4.27 7.06 4.10
CA LEU A 83 -4.32 8.37 3.45
C LEU A 83 -5.46 9.26 3.96
N GLU A 84 -6.63 8.70 4.23
CA GLU A 84 -7.73 9.47 4.84
C GLU A 84 -7.36 9.98 6.24
N THR A 85 -6.67 9.15 7.03
CA THR A 85 -6.17 9.54 8.36
C THR A 85 -5.20 10.72 8.25
N PHE A 86 -4.29 10.68 7.27
CA PHE A 86 -3.31 11.75 7.03
C PHE A 86 -3.95 13.03 6.48
N PHE A 87 -4.83 12.93 5.49
CA PHE A 87 -5.52 14.10 4.92
C PHE A 87 -6.41 14.80 5.93
N ALA A 88 -6.97 14.05 6.88
CA ALA A 88 -7.72 14.63 7.99
C ALA A 88 -6.87 15.14 9.15
N GLY A 89 -5.53 15.03 9.09
CA GLY A 89 -4.63 15.47 10.15
C GLY A 89 -4.75 14.65 11.44
N ARG A 90 -5.21 13.41 11.38
CA ARG A 90 -5.48 12.54 12.55
C ARG A 90 -4.35 11.55 12.87
N GLN A 91 -3.29 11.53 12.08
CA GLN A 91 -2.08 10.77 12.39
C GLN A 91 -1.45 11.22 13.71
N HIS A 92 -0.67 10.34 14.35
CA HIS A 92 0.07 10.70 15.56
C HIS A 92 0.99 11.92 15.32
N PRO A 93 0.89 12.99 16.13
CA PRO A 93 1.63 14.23 15.91
C PRO A 93 3.06 14.12 16.47
N ILE A 94 3.96 13.51 15.70
CA ILE A 94 5.36 13.30 16.08
C ILE A 94 6.31 13.82 15.00
N PRO A 95 7.58 14.11 15.33
CA PRO A 95 8.58 14.48 14.33
C PRO A 95 8.82 13.35 13.32
N VAL A 96 8.93 13.74 12.04
CA VAL A 96 9.15 12.83 10.91
C VAL A 96 10.35 13.30 10.09
N MET A 97 11.25 12.37 9.76
CA MET A 97 12.23 12.52 8.69
C MET A 97 11.78 11.66 7.51
N ILE A 98 11.57 12.25 6.34
CA ILE A 98 11.12 11.52 5.15
C ILE A 98 11.97 11.89 3.94
N GLY A 99 12.30 10.91 3.10
CA GLY A 99 13.09 11.12 1.89
C GLY A 99 12.90 10.01 0.85
N SER A 100 13.32 10.35 -0.36
CA SER A 100 13.29 9.49 -1.56
C SER A 100 14.55 9.75 -2.37
N ASN A 101 14.90 8.82 -3.26
CA ASN A 101 16.01 9.01 -4.20
C ASN A 101 15.54 9.71 -5.49
N SER A 102 16.47 10.18 -6.32
CA SER A 102 16.15 10.87 -7.59
C SER A 102 15.54 9.95 -8.65
N ASP A 103 15.83 8.64 -8.60
CA ASP A 103 15.47 7.65 -9.63
C ASP A 103 14.36 6.67 -9.21
N GLU A 104 13.47 7.06 -8.27
CA GLU A 104 12.39 6.20 -7.73
C GLU A 104 11.47 5.60 -8.81
N ALA A 105 11.27 6.32 -9.91
CA ALA A 105 10.43 5.87 -11.03
C ALA A 105 10.96 4.61 -11.73
N SER A 106 12.26 4.31 -11.60
CA SER A 106 12.88 3.13 -12.22
C SER A 106 12.31 1.80 -11.68
N VAL A 107 11.88 1.78 -10.41
CA VAL A 107 11.35 0.57 -9.75
C VAL A 107 9.82 0.47 -9.89
N MET A 108 9.13 1.57 -10.18
CA MET A 108 7.66 1.60 -10.25
C MET A 108 7.07 0.70 -11.34
N ALA A 109 7.79 0.49 -12.44
CA ALA A 109 7.39 -0.47 -13.47
C ALA A 109 7.33 -1.91 -12.94
N VAL A 110 8.20 -2.27 -11.98
CA VAL A 110 8.21 -3.59 -11.32
C VAL A 110 6.95 -3.81 -10.48
N PHE A 111 6.37 -2.72 -9.97
CA PHE A 111 5.08 -2.75 -9.25
C PHE A 111 3.86 -2.64 -10.17
N GLY A 112 4.05 -2.76 -11.49
CA GLY A 112 2.96 -2.69 -12.48
C GLY A 112 2.37 -1.29 -12.65
N VAL A 113 3.06 -0.24 -12.18
CA VAL A 113 2.62 1.15 -12.34
C VAL A 113 3.14 1.67 -13.68
N ASP A 114 2.22 2.01 -14.59
CA ASP A 114 2.54 2.69 -15.85
C ASP A 114 2.84 4.18 -15.59
N ILE A 115 4.09 4.46 -15.21
CA ILE A 115 4.62 5.81 -14.98
C ILE A 115 4.49 6.66 -16.25
N ALA A 116 4.74 6.09 -17.42
CA ALA A 116 4.70 6.83 -18.68
C ALA A 116 3.28 7.32 -18.99
N GLY A 117 2.28 6.45 -18.83
CA GLY A 117 0.87 6.80 -18.95
C GLY A 117 0.43 7.82 -17.90
N GLN A 118 0.86 7.68 -16.64
CA GLN A 118 0.55 8.67 -15.60
C GLN A 118 1.17 10.03 -15.86
N ILE A 119 2.42 10.09 -16.32
CA ILE A 119 3.06 11.35 -16.72
C ILE A 119 2.29 11.97 -17.89
N GLN A 120 1.98 11.21 -18.95
CA GLN A 120 1.21 11.74 -20.09
C GLN A 120 -0.15 12.31 -19.64
N LYS A 121 -0.86 11.61 -18.77
CA LYS A 121 -2.11 12.08 -18.18
C LYS A 121 -1.92 13.38 -17.39
N LEU A 122 -0.89 13.46 -16.54
CA LEU A 122 -0.56 14.64 -15.76
C LEU A 122 -0.20 15.84 -16.67
N ARG A 123 0.56 15.60 -17.76
CA ARG A 123 0.90 16.63 -18.75
C ARG A 123 -0.34 17.19 -19.44
N ARG A 124 -1.37 16.36 -19.66
CA ARG A 124 -2.64 16.78 -20.27
C ARG A 124 -3.51 17.56 -19.29
N GLU A 125 -3.63 17.06 -18.05
CA GLU A 125 -4.64 17.52 -17.07
C GLU A 125 -4.12 18.61 -16.12
N ARG A 126 -2.81 18.70 -15.87
CA ARG A 126 -2.20 19.63 -14.90
C ARG A 126 -0.99 20.39 -15.46
N ARG A 127 -1.15 20.99 -16.64
CA ARG A 127 -0.09 21.75 -17.35
C ARG A 127 0.57 22.83 -16.49
N LEU A 128 -0.21 23.60 -15.73
CA LEU A 128 0.31 24.65 -14.85
C LEU A 128 1.10 24.10 -13.66
N GLY A 129 0.62 23.02 -13.02
CA GLY A 129 1.31 22.36 -11.91
C GLY A 129 2.64 21.74 -12.33
N MET A 130 2.69 21.17 -13.54
CA MET A 130 3.93 20.69 -14.16
C MET A 130 4.95 21.80 -14.41
N GLY A 131 4.50 22.99 -14.81
CA GLY A 131 5.37 24.17 -14.96
C GLY A 131 6.00 24.58 -13.63
N LEU A 132 5.22 24.58 -12.55
CA LEU A 132 5.71 24.90 -11.21
C LEU A 132 6.73 23.86 -10.70
N ILE A 133 6.48 22.57 -10.92
CA ILE A 133 7.43 21.50 -10.58
C ILE A 133 8.76 21.70 -11.31
N LYS A 134 8.72 21.98 -12.62
CA LYS A 134 9.94 22.24 -13.41
C LYS A 134 10.72 23.47 -12.94
N LEU A 135 10.02 24.50 -12.44
CA LEU A 135 10.65 25.70 -11.90
C LEU A 135 11.37 25.40 -10.57
N LEU A 136 10.77 24.55 -9.73
CA LEU A 136 11.30 24.18 -8.41
C LEU A 136 12.41 23.11 -8.49
N TYR A 137 12.43 22.31 -9.55
CA TYR A 137 13.42 21.28 -9.82
C TYR A 137 14.04 21.47 -11.21
N PRO A 138 14.89 22.49 -11.39
CA PRO A 138 15.63 22.68 -12.63
C PRO A 138 16.59 21.50 -12.87
N ALA A 139 16.74 21.12 -14.13
CA ALA A 139 17.63 20.03 -14.57
C ALA A 139 19.11 20.39 -14.39
#